data_AF-A0A6J1L9A6-F1
#
_entry.id   AF-A0A6J1L9A6-F1
#
_cell.length_a   1.000
_cell.length_b   1.000
_cell.length_c   1.000
_cell.angle_alpha   90.00
_cell.angle_beta   90.00
_cell.angle_gamma   90.00
#
_symmetry.space_group_name_H-M   'P 1'
#
loop_
_entity.id
_entity.type
_entity.pdbx_description
1 polymer ?
#
loop_
_entity_poly.entity_id
_entity_poly.type
_entity_poly.pdbx_seq_one_letter_code
_entity_poly.pdbx_strand_id
1 'polypeptide(L)'
;MPLEPQRYKYYKTQLGDSLQSATALIRNYYTTLCSQAPQLIAQADRIWELSQRQRLVAGTNEAAAATLLSACHDAYQPIYHFINQLQETVVEISTHVADFERDCQALKAELSQENELRCCPLTKWNAWLAQTLRIVQTQVKFLELDSRALLPSLVESSVIKQFKHDLELKAHYKASICMGLAQADRRSELLPLTLAN
;
A
#
# COMPACT_ATOMS: atom_id res chain seq x y z
N MET A 1 -10.90 37.85 3.34
CA MET A 1 -12.37 37.79 3.19
C MET A 1 -12.85 36.44 3.69
N PRO A 2 -14.01 36.34 4.35
CA PRO A 2 -14.59 35.04 4.68
C PRO A 2 -14.94 34.28 3.39
N LEU A 3 -14.62 32.99 3.37
CA LEU A 3 -14.89 32.10 2.23
C LEU A 3 -16.41 32.01 2.01
N GLU A 4 -16.88 32.11 0.76
CA GLU A 4 -18.31 32.01 0.48
C GLU A 4 -18.87 30.64 0.94
N PRO A 5 -20.08 30.59 1.55
CA PRO A 5 -20.65 29.35 2.08
C PRO A 5 -20.77 28.22 1.04
N GLN A 6 -20.96 28.56 -0.24
CA GLN A 6 -21.04 27.60 -1.33
C GLN A 6 -19.68 26.97 -1.66
N ARG A 7 -18.63 27.81 -1.79
CA ARG A 7 -17.22 27.39 -1.97
C ARG A 7 -16.77 26.47 -0.83
N TYR A 8 -17.17 26.81 0.38
CA TYR A 8 -16.89 26.04 1.57
C TYR A 8 -17.55 24.66 1.58
N LYS A 9 -18.84 24.60 1.25
CA LYS A 9 -19.57 23.35 1.12
C LYS A 9 -18.96 22.46 0.04
N TYR A 10 -18.51 23.06 -1.07
CA TYR A 10 -17.80 22.37 -2.14
C TYR A 10 -16.51 21.71 -1.64
N TYR A 11 -15.59 22.46 -1.00
CA TYR A 11 -14.37 21.88 -0.43
C TYR A 11 -14.67 20.82 0.62
N LYS A 12 -15.74 21.02 1.41
CA LYS A 12 -16.15 20.05 2.43
C LYS A 12 -16.51 18.69 1.82
N THR A 13 -17.32 18.70 0.78
CA THR A 13 -17.70 17.47 0.07
C THR A 13 -16.48 16.86 -0.63
N GLN A 14 -15.74 17.66 -1.40
CA GLN A 14 -14.63 17.17 -2.21
C GLN A 14 -13.51 16.54 -1.35
N LEU A 15 -13.06 17.22 -0.28
CA LEU A 15 -12.04 16.68 0.63
C LEU A 15 -12.54 15.44 1.39
N GLY A 16 -13.84 15.41 1.72
CA GLY A 16 -14.48 14.23 2.33
C GLY A 16 -14.43 13.02 1.41
N ASP A 17 -14.87 13.18 0.17
CA ASP A 17 -14.92 12.13 -0.85
C ASP A 17 -13.50 11.64 -1.20
N SER A 18 -12.54 12.56 -1.35
CA SER A 18 -11.13 12.23 -1.60
C SER A 18 -10.52 11.44 -0.44
N LEU A 19 -10.77 11.84 0.81
CA LEU A 19 -10.30 11.11 2.00
C LEU A 19 -10.94 9.72 2.09
N GLN A 20 -12.25 9.61 1.83
CA GLN A 20 -12.95 8.34 1.85
C GLN A 20 -12.42 7.39 0.77
N SER A 21 -12.17 7.90 -0.44
CA SER A 21 -11.59 7.12 -1.53
C SER A 21 -10.19 6.62 -1.20
N ALA A 22 -9.31 7.51 -0.71
CA ALA A 22 -7.95 7.14 -0.31
C ALA A 22 -7.95 6.10 0.82
N THR A 23 -8.78 6.28 1.84
CA THR A 23 -8.85 5.35 2.98
C THR A 23 -9.47 4.00 2.61
N ALA A 24 -10.43 3.97 1.67
CA ALA A 24 -10.96 2.73 1.12
C ALA A 24 -9.89 1.93 0.39
N LEU A 25 -9.08 2.59 -0.45
CA LEU A 25 -7.97 1.94 -1.16
C LEU A 25 -6.88 1.45 -0.21
N ILE A 26 -6.50 2.25 0.79
CA ILE A 26 -5.53 1.84 1.83
C ILE A 26 -6.05 0.61 2.60
N ARG A 27 -7.35 0.57 2.93
CA ARG A 27 -7.98 -0.58 3.58
C ARG A 27 -7.96 -1.80 2.66
N ASN A 28 -8.27 -1.64 1.38
CA ASN A 28 -8.24 -2.71 0.40
C ASN A 28 -6.82 -3.30 0.27
N TYR A 29 -5.80 -2.43 0.14
CA TYR A 29 -4.39 -2.82 0.14
C TYR A 29 -4.06 -3.67 1.35
N TYR A 30 -4.37 -3.19 2.56
CA TYR A 30 -4.03 -3.88 3.80
C TYR A 30 -4.75 -5.22 3.94
N THR A 31 -6.05 -5.27 3.62
CA THR A 31 -6.87 -6.49 3.69
C THR A 31 -6.40 -7.54 2.69
N THR A 32 -6.05 -7.10 1.48
CA THR A 32 -5.51 -7.94 0.41
C THR A 32 -4.15 -8.50 0.81
N LEU A 33 -3.25 -7.66 1.34
CA LEU A 33 -1.97 -8.11 1.88
C LEU A 33 -2.12 -9.16 2.97
N CYS A 34 -2.95 -8.91 3.98
CA CYS A 34 -3.16 -9.85 5.08
C CYS A 34 -3.79 -11.17 4.64
N SER A 35 -4.74 -11.13 3.70
CA SER A 35 -5.42 -12.34 3.23
C SER A 35 -4.55 -13.20 2.32
N GLN A 36 -3.70 -12.59 1.49
CA GLN A 36 -2.83 -13.30 0.55
C GLN A 36 -1.47 -13.71 1.15
N ALA A 37 -1.04 -13.08 2.24
CA ALA A 37 0.28 -13.34 2.82
C ALA A 37 0.58 -14.83 3.10
N PRO A 38 -0.32 -15.64 3.70
CA PRO A 38 -0.05 -17.06 3.94
C PRO A 38 0.18 -17.86 2.65
N GLN A 39 -0.58 -17.55 1.59
CA GLN A 39 -0.43 -18.21 0.29
C GLN A 39 0.91 -17.84 -0.36
N LEU A 40 1.29 -16.57 -0.32
CA LEU A 40 2.55 -16.08 -0.89
C LEU A 40 3.76 -16.67 -0.17
N ILE A 41 3.68 -16.79 1.15
CA ILE A 41 4.68 -17.47 1.99
C ILE A 41 4.87 -18.93 1.53
N ALA A 42 3.76 -19.66 1.35
CA ALA A 42 3.80 -21.04 0.89
C ALA A 42 4.39 -21.18 -0.53
N GLN A 43 4.10 -20.23 -1.42
CA GLN A 43 4.70 -20.23 -2.75
C GLN A 43 6.21 -19.94 -2.71
N ALA A 44 6.66 -18.99 -1.89
CA ALA A 44 8.08 -18.69 -1.72
C ALA A 44 8.84 -19.90 -1.17
N ASP A 45 8.29 -20.60 -0.18
CA ASP A 45 8.87 -21.85 0.34
C ASP A 45 8.93 -22.94 -0.74
N ARG A 46 7.86 -23.09 -1.52
CA ARG A 46 7.82 -24.05 -2.63
C ARG A 46 8.87 -23.76 -3.69
N ILE A 47 9.07 -22.50 -4.07
CA ILE A 47 10.13 -22.08 -5.00
C ILE A 47 11.49 -22.50 -4.46
N TRP A 48 11.75 -22.25 -3.18
CA TRP A 48 13.00 -22.65 -2.54
C TRP A 48 13.22 -24.16 -2.61
N GLU A 49 12.25 -24.97 -2.20
CA GLU A 49 12.36 -26.43 -2.25
C GLU A 49 12.62 -26.95 -3.66
N LEU A 50 11.88 -26.45 -4.65
CA LEU A 50 12.02 -26.83 -6.04
C LEU A 50 13.40 -26.43 -6.60
N SER A 51 13.91 -25.26 -6.25
CA SER A 51 15.25 -24.80 -6.63
C SER A 51 16.36 -25.71 -6.08
N GLN A 52 16.21 -26.21 -4.84
CA GLN A 52 17.18 -27.14 -4.25
C GLN A 52 17.13 -28.50 -4.95
N ARG A 53 15.93 -29.00 -5.27
CA ARG A 53 15.78 -30.26 -6.01
C ARG A 53 16.33 -30.15 -7.43
N GLN A 54 16.07 -29.03 -8.11
CA GLN A 54 16.57 -28.75 -9.45
C GLN A 54 18.10 -28.83 -9.49
N ARG A 55 18.78 -28.25 -8.49
CA ARG A 55 20.23 -28.31 -8.35
C ARG A 55 20.78 -29.74 -8.27
N LEU A 56 20.05 -30.65 -7.62
CA LEU A 56 20.50 -32.04 -7.44
C LEU A 56 20.41 -32.86 -8.73
N VAL A 57 19.46 -32.53 -9.62
CA VAL A 57 19.21 -33.28 -10.86
C VAL A 57 19.81 -32.62 -12.09
N ALA A 58 20.18 -31.34 -12.02
CA ALA A 58 20.88 -30.64 -13.09
C ALA A 58 22.19 -31.35 -13.45
N GLY A 59 22.44 -31.55 -14.75
CA GLY A 59 23.61 -32.28 -15.25
C GLY A 59 23.52 -33.81 -15.18
N THR A 60 22.51 -34.37 -14.51
CA THR A 60 22.27 -35.82 -14.45
C THR A 60 20.97 -36.24 -15.14
N ASN A 61 19.92 -35.41 -15.03
CA ASN A 61 18.64 -35.64 -15.69
C ASN A 61 18.02 -34.29 -16.10
N GLU A 62 18.32 -33.87 -17.32
CA GLU A 62 17.88 -32.58 -17.88
C GLU A 62 16.35 -32.48 -18.02
N ALA A 63 15.66 -33.58 -18.30
CA ALA A 63 14.20 -33.59 -18.38
C ALA A 63 13.56 -33.31 -17.01
N ALA A 64 14.09 -33.91 -15.95
CA ALA A 64 13.66 -33.64 -14.58
C ALA A 64 14.00 -32.21 -14.16
N ALA A 65 15.20 -31.72 -14.50
CA ALA A 65 15.62 -30.35 -14.21
C ALA A 65 14.69 -29.32 -14.89
N ALA A 66 14.35 -29.51 -16.16
CA ALA A 66 13.42 -28.64 -16.89
C ALA A 66 12.01 -28.66 -16.28
N THR A 67 11.52 -29.83 -15.86
CA THR A 67 10.22 -29.95 -15.20
C THR A 67 10.18 -29.20 -13.87
N LEU A 68 11.26 -29.27 -13.08
CA LEU A 68 11.37 -28.53 -11.81
C LEU A 68 11.48 -27.02 -12.03
N LEU A 69 12.19 -26.56 -13.06
CA LEU A 69 12.24 -25.15 -13.44
C LEU A 69 10.84 -24.62 -13.84
N SER A 70 10.08 -25.40 -14.61
CA SER A 70 8.68 -25.06 -14.93
C SER A 70 7.85 -24.94 -13.66
N ALA A 71 7.97 -25.90 -12.73
CA ALA A 71 7.24 -25.85 -11.47
C ALA A 71 7.65 -24.67 -10.58
N CYS A 72 8.92 -24.24 -10.60
CA CYS A 72 9.36 -22.99 -9.94
C CYS A 72 8.65 -21.78 -10.55
N HIS A 73 8.57 -21.73 -11.88
CA HIS A 73 7.90 -20.64 -12.58
C HIS A 73 6.41 -20.60 -12.23
N ASP A 74 5.73 -21.74 -12.21
CA ASP A 74 4.32 -21.84 -11.82
C ASP A 74 4.07 -21.37 -10.38
N ALA A 75 4.99 -21.67 -9.46
CA ALA A 75 4.92 -21.19 -8.08
C ALA A 75 5.23 -19.68 -7.96
N TYR A 76 6.03 -19.12 -8.86
CA TYR A 76 6.36 -17.69 -8.91
C TYR A 76 5.22 -16.82 -9.47
N GLN A 77 4.44 -17.33 -10.43
CA GLN A 77 3.36 -16.58 -11.09
C GLN A 77 2.39 -15.89 -10.12
N PRO A 78 1.85 -16.57 -9.07
CA PRO A 78 1.00 -15.91 -8.07
C PRO A 78 1.69 -14.74 -7.35
N ILE A 79 2.98 -14.86 -7.02
CA ILE A 79 3.74 -13.80 -6.34
C ILE A 79 3.87 -12.58 -7.26
N TYR A 80 4.24 -12.81 -8.51
CA TYR A 80 4.38 -11.76 -9.52
C TYR A 80 3.06 -11.01 -9.75
N HIS A 81 1.97 -11.74 -9.98
CA HIS A 81 0.65 -11.13 -10.20
C HIS A 81 0.19 -10.32 -9.00
N PHE A 82 0.40 -10.86 -7.79
CA PHE A 82 0.04 -10.15 -6.57
C PHE A 82 0.82 -8.84 -6.39
N ILE A 83 2.14 -8.85 -6.63
CA ILE A 83 2.96 -7.63 -6.52
C ILE A 83 2.51 -6.58 -7.53
N ASN A 84 2.20 -6.98 -8.77
CA ASN A 84 1.68 -6.06 -9.77
C ASN A 84 0.33 -5.45 -9.33
N GLN A 85 -0.58 -6.26 -8.79
CA GLN A 85 -1.85 -5.76 -8.25
C GLN A 85 -1.64 -4.77 -7.10
N LEU A 86 -0.67 -5.02 -6.21
CA LEU A 86 -0.32 -4.07 -5.16
C LEU A 86 0.26 -2.77 -5.73
N GLN A 87 1.10 -2.85 -6.77
CA GLN A 87 1.65 -1.67 -7.44
C GLN A 87 0.54 -0.80 -8.05
N GLU A 88 -0.41 -1.40 -8.76
CA GLU A 88 -1.59 -0.72 -9.31
C GLU A 88 -2.38 -0.02 -8.21
N THR A 89 -2.68 -0.75 -7.12
CA THR A 89 -3.39 -0.18 -5.96
C THR A 89 -2.62 1.00 -5.35
N VAL A 90 -1.30 0.91 -5.23
CA VAL A 90 -0.46 1.99 -4.70
C VAL A 90 -0.42 3.21 -5.61
N VAL A 91 -0.46 3.02 -6.94
CA VAL A 91 -0.59 4.12 -7.91
C VAL A 91 -1.93 4.83 -7.72
N GLU A 92 -3.02 4.09 -7.56
CA GLU A 92 -4.34 4.69 -7.28
C GLU A 92 -4.36 5.47 -5.95
N ILE A 93 -3.80 4.90 -4.87
CA ILE A 93 -3.64 5.61 -3.59
C ILE A 93 -2.85 6.89 -3.81
N SER A 94 -1.74 6.84 -4.56
CA SER A 94 -0.91 8.01 -4.84
C SER A 94 -1.69 9.13 -5.52
N THR A 95 -2.54 8.79 -6.50
CA THR A 95 -3.39 9.77 -7.19
C THR A 95 -4.35 10.45 -6.21
N HIS A 96 -5.08 9.67 -5.40
CA HIS A 96 -6.03 10.24 -4.43
C HIS A 96 -5.36 11.06 -3.32
N VAL A 97 -4.16 10.67 -2.88
CA VAL A 97 -3.39 11.44 -1.91
C VAL A 97 -2.92 12.77 -2.52
N ALA A 98 -2.48 12.77 -3.77
CA ALA A 98 -2.09 13.99 -4.48
C ALA A 98 -3.28 14.93 -4.72
N ASP A 99 -4.45 14.40 -5.05
CA ASP A 99 -5.68 15.18 -5.22
C ASP A 99 -6.12 15.79 -3.88
N PHE A 100 -6.11 15.02 -2.79
CA PHE A 100 -6.40 15.52 -1.45
C PHE A 100 -5.43 16.62 -1.01
N GLU A 101 -4.14 16.46 -1.28
CA GLU A 101 -3.14 17.49 -0.98
C GLU A 101 -3.40 18.77 -1.78
N ARG A 102 -3.69 18.66 -3.08
CA ARG A 102 -4.00 19.79 -3.95
C ARG A 102 -5.22 20.57 -3.44
N ASP A 103 -6.28 19.86 -3.07
CA ASP A 103 -7.49 20.47 -2.52
C ASP A 103 -7.24 21.14 -1.15
N CYS A 104 -6.38 20.53 -0.31
CA CYS A 104 -5.95 21.14 0.95
C CYS A 104 -5.18 22.44 0.72
N GLN A 105 -4.30 22.48 -0.28
CA GLN A 105 -3.52 23.68 -0.62
C GLN A 105 -4.41 24.77 -1.21
N ALA A 106 -5.34 24.43 -2.10
CA ALA A 106 -6.31 25.36 -2.67
C ALA A 106 -7.18 26.01 -1.58
N LEU A 107 -7.71 25.20 -0.65
CA LEU A 107 -8.48 25.71 0.48
C LEU A 107 -7.63 26.65 1.37
N LYS A 108 -6.39 26.29 1.68
CA LYS A 108 -5.51 27.16 2.49
C LYS A 108 -5.24 28.50 1.81
N ALA A 109 -5.04 28.51 0.49
CA ALA A 109 -4.79 29.75 -0.27
C ALA A 109 -6.01 30.70 -0.25
N GLU A 110 -7.22 30.15 -0.16
CA GLU A 110 -8.45 30.94 -0.08
C GLU A 110 -8.79 31.43 1.35
N LEU A 111 -8.13 30.90 2.39
CA LEU A 111 -8.40 31.24 3.79
C LEU A 111 -7.56 32.42 4.30
N SER A 112 -8.13 33.19 5.25
CA SER A 112 -7.39 34.18 6.05
C SER A 112 -6.62 33.54 7.20
N GLN A 113 -5.59 34.22 7.74
CA GLN A 113 -4.75 33.74 8.86
C GLN A 113 -5.56 33.22 10.08
N GLU A 114 -6.66 33.86 10.46
CA GLU A 114 -7.52 33.40 11.57
C GLU A 114 -8.20 32.04 11.29
N ASN A 115 -8.43 31.70 10.03
CA ASN A 115 -9.08 30.44 9.64
C ASN A 115 -8.06 29.31 9.39
N GLU A 116 -6.76 29.58 9.30
CA GLU A 116 -5.72 28.55 9.12
C GLU A 116 -5.67 27.56 10.30
N LEU A 117 -5.93 28.02 11.53
CA LEU A 117 -6.01 27.16 12.72
C LEU A 117 -7.12 26.09 12.59
N ARG A 118 -8.18 26.37 11.83
CA ARG A 118 -9.28 25.43 11.56
C ARG A 118 -8.88 24.31 10.59
N CYS A 119 -7.79 24.48 9.84
CA CYS A 119 -7.22 23.47 8.95
C CYS A 119 -6.30 22.47 9.67
N CYS A 120 -6.12 22.56 11.00
CA CYS A 120 -5.30 21.62 11.77
C CYS A 120 -5.71 20.12 11.60
N PRO A 121 -7.00 19.76 11.49
CA PRO A 121 -7.39 18.39 11.17
C PRO A 121 -6.98 17.97 9.76
N LEU A 122 -7.06 18.88 8.77
CA LEU A 122 -6.69 18.61 7.38
C LEU A 122 -5.18 18.39 7.23
N THR A 123 -4.35 19.16 7.93
CA THR A 123 -2.90 18.94 7.94
C THR A 123 -2.53 17.59 8.55
N LYS A 124 -3.25 17.16 9.60
CA LYS A 124 -3.07 15.82 10.18
C LYS A 124 -3.45 14.70 9.21
N TRP A 125 -4.56 14.84 8.50
CA TRP A 125 -4.95 13.87 7.47
C TRP A 125 -3.98 13.81 6.31
N ASN A 126 -3.56 14.98 5.80
CA ASN A 126 -2.58 15.04 4.73
C ASN A 126 -1.25 14.37 5.14
N ALA A 127 -0.78 14.66 6.35
CA ALA A 127 0.44 14.05 6.88
C ALA A 127 0.30 12.53 7.06
N TRP A 128 -0.83 12.04 7.59
CA TRP A 128 -1.07 10.61 7.75
C TRP A 128 -1.20 9.89 6.40
N LEU A 129 -1.89 10.48 5.43
CA LEU A 129 -2.02 9.95 4.07
C LEU A 129 -0.67 9.86 3.37
N ALA A 130 0.13 10.95 3.40
CA ALA A 130 1.47 10.98 2.82
C ALA A 130 2.41 9.95 3.46
N GLN A 131 2.38 9.84 4.80
CA GLN A 131 3.17 8.85 5.52
C GLN A 131 2.74 7.42 5.19
N THR A 132 1.43 7.16 5.13
CA THR A 132 0.88 5.84 4.78
C THR A 132 1.25 5.46 3.35
N LEU A 133 1.11 6.38 2.40
CA LEU A 133 1.52 6.20 1.01
C LEU A 133 3.00 5.81 0.93
N ARG A 134 3.88 6.54 1.63
CA ARG A 134 5.31 6.24 1.66
C ARG A 134 5.59 4.84 2.21
N ILE A 135 4.89 4.43 3.25
CA ILE A 135 5.03 3.08 3.84
C ILE A 135 4.65 2.01 2.82
N VAL A 136 3.47 2.12 2.19
CA VAL A 136 3.00 1.09 1.24
C VAL A 136 3.84 1.07 -0.04
N GLN A 137 4.27 2.24 -0.56
CA GLN A 137 5.20 2.33 -1.69
C GLN A 137 6.53 1.63 -1.37
N THR A 138 7.08 1.88 -0.19
CA THR A 138 8.34 1.27 0.25
C THR A 138 8.19 -0.25 0.36
N GLN A 139 7.09 -0.72 0.95
CA GLN A 139 6.82 -2.15 1.08
C GLN A 139 6.73 -2.84 -0.29
N VAL A 140 5.90 -2.32 -1.19
CA VAL A 140 5.74 -2.89 -2.54
C VAL A 140 7.06 -2.87 -3.29
N LYS A 141 7.88 -1.83 -3.09
CA LYS A 141 9.19 -1.76 -3.75
C LYS A 141 10.15 -2.85 -3.26
N PHE A 142 10.19 -3.11 -1.95
CA PHE A 142 10.99 -4.22 -1.42
C PHE A 142 10.47 -5.57 -1.91
N LEU A 143 9.15 -5.80 -1.90
CA LEU A 143 8.55 -7.02 -2.43
C LEU A 143 8.90 -7.26 -3.91
N GLU A 144 8.87 -6.22 -4.75
CA GLU A 144 9.28 -6.29 -6.16
C GLU A 144 10.77 -6.65 -6.31
N LEU A 145 11.64 -6.09 -5.46
CA LEU A 145 13.08 -6.38 -5.50
C LEU A 145 13.36 -7.82 -5.06
N ASP A 146 12.74 -8.24 -3.97
CA ASP A 146 12.89 -9.59 -3.42
C ASP A 146 12.33 -10.65 -4.37
N SER A 147 11.21 -10.37 -5.04
CA SER A 147 10.60 -11.32 -5.97
C SER A 147 11.51 -11.62 -7.16
N ARG A 148 12.33 -10.68 -7.60
CA ARG A 148 13.33 -10.93 -8.66
C ARG A 148 14.38 -11.94 -8.24
N ALA A 149 14.70 -12.01 -6.94
CA ALA A 149 15.60 -13.01 -6.38
C ALA A 149 14.90 -14.38 -6.16
N LEU A 150 13.57 -14.45 -6.31
CA LEU A 150 12.80 -15.71 -6.34
C LEU A 150 12.69 -16.32 -7.74
N LEU A 151 13.28 -15.69 -8.76
CA LEU A 151 13.34 -16.28 -10.10
C LEU A 151 14.07 -17.64 -10.09
N PRO A 152 13.88 -18.51 -11.11
CA PRO A 152 14.25 -19.93 -11.08
C PRO A 152 15.76 -20.26 -11.03
N SER A 153 16.62 -19.37 -10.56
CA SER A 153 17.99 -19.69 -10.16
C SER A 153 18.01 -20.35 -8.77
N LEU A 154 19.20 -20.70 -8.27
CA LEU A 154 19.34 -21.24 -6.92
C LEU A 154 18.91 -20.17 -5.90
N VAL A 155 17.71 -20.35 -5.33
CA VAL A 155 17.18 -19.42 -4.33
C VAL A 155 17.80 -19.75 -2.97
N GLU A 156 18.42 -18.75 -2.36
CA GLU A 156 18.98 -18.88 -1.02
C GLU A 156 17.90 -18.78 0.07
N SER A 157 18.12 -19.43 1.21
CA SER A 157 17.21 -19.32 2.36
C SER A 157 17.11 -17.89 2.90
N SER A 158 18.18 -17.09 2.74
CA SER A 158 18.22 -15.66 3.08
C SER A 158 17.17 -14.87 2.31
N VAL A 159 17.03 -15.11 1.00
CA VAL A 159 16.04 -14.46 0.12
C VAL A 159 14.61 -14.76 0.58
N ILE A 160 14.32 -16.02 0.89
CA ILE A 160 12.99 -16.41 1.40
C ILE A 160 12.67 -15.70 2.72
N LYS A 161 13.63 -15.66 3.64
CA LYS A 161 13.45 -14.98 4.93
C LYS A 161 13.22 -13.49 4.75
N GLN A 162 13.95 -12.85 3.83
CA GLN A 162 13.78 -11.42 3.52
C GLN A 162 12.41 -11.15 2.91
N PHE A 163 12.00 -11.93 1.90
CA PHE A 163 10.68 -11.80 1.29
C PHE A 163 9.54 -11.93 2.31
N LYS A 164 9.64 -12.92 3.21
CA LYS A 164 8.67 -13.09 4.31
C LYS A 164 8.66 -11.91 5.27
N HIS A 165 9.84 -11.35 5.57
CA HIS A 165 9.97 -10.18 6.42
C HIS A 165 9.30 -8.95 5.78
N ASP A 166 9.54 -8.70 4.50
CA ASP A 166 9.03 -7.51 3.80
C ASP A 166 7.55 -7.63 3.43
N LEU A 167 7.02 -8.86 3.35
CA LEU A 167 5.59 -9.13 3.27
C LEU A 167 4.83 -8.67 4.52
N GLU A 168 5.50 -8.67 5.68
CA GLU A 168 4.93 -8.20 6.94
C GLU A 168 5.27 -6.73 7.22
N LEU A 169 4.24 -5.88 7.28
CA LEU A 169 4.44 -4.53 7.82
C LEU A 169 4.90 -4.57 9.29
N LYS A 170 5.85 -3.70 9.63
CA LYS A 170 6.30 -3.51 11.02
C LYS A 170 5.13 -3.09 11.91
N ALA A 171 5.12 -3.56 13.16
CA ALA A 171 3.99 -3.39 14.09
C ALA A 171 3.55 -1.93 14.28
N HIS A 172 4.49 -0.99 14.37
CA HIS A 172 4.17 0.43 14.51
C HIS A 172 3.50 1.01 13.26
N TYR A 173 3.88 0.58 12.05
CA TYR A 173 3.21 0.98 10.82
C TYR A 173 1.80 0.37 10.73
N LYS A 174 1.65 -0.91 11.06
CA LYS A 174 0.33 -1.57 11.16
C LYS A 174 -0.60 -0.79 12.10
N ALA A 175 -0.12 -0.46 13.30
CA ALA A 175 -0.89 0.30 14.28
C ALA A 175 -1.29 1.69 13.75
N SER A 176 -0.36 2.42 13.14
CA SER A 176 -0.62 3.74 12.54
C SER A 176 -1.69 3.68 11.44
N ILE A 177 -1.61 2.68 10.56
CA ILE A 177 -2.58 2.50 9.47
C ILE A 177 -3.95 2.15 10.05
N CYS A 178 -4.03 1.15 10.93
CA CYS A 178 -5.29 0.74 11.55
C CYS A 178 -5.96 1.87 12.33
N MET A 179 -5.19 2.64 13.10
CA MET A 179 -5.73 3.80 13.84
C MET A 179 -6.26 4.87 12.91
N GLY A 180 -5.54 5.22 11.84
CA GLY A 180 -6.00 6.21 10.87
C GLY A 180 -7.24 5.77 10.11
N LEU A 181 -7.30 4.50 9.68
CA LEU A 181 -8.50 3.93 9.06
C LEU A 181 -9.71 3.97 10.00
N ALA A 182 -9.54 3.57 11.26
CA ALA A 182 -10.61 3.65 12.26
C ALA A 182 -11.05 5.10 12.56
N GLN A 183 -10.12 6.06 12.51
CA GLN A 183 -10.44 7.48 12.66
C GLN A 183 -11.21 8.03 11.45
N ALA A 184 -10.93 7.53 10.24
CA ALA A 184 -11.66 7.90 9.04
C ALA A 184 -13.10 7.36 9.08
N ASP A 185 -13.28 6.10 9.49
CA ASP A 185 -14.60 5.45 9.60
C ASP A 185 -15.51 6.14 10.63
N ARG A 186 -14.94 6.59 11.74
CA ARG A 186 -15.68 7.28 12.80
C ARG A 186 -16.10 8.70 12.44
N ARG A 187 -15.61 9.24 11.34
CA ARG A 187 -15.78 10.65 11.04
C ARG A 187 -16.11 10.89 9.56
N SER A 188 -17.23 10.36 9.11
CA SER A 188 -17.94 10.86 7.92
C SER A 188 -18.24 12.37 7.98
N GLU A 189 -18.04 13.01 9.12
CA GLU A 189 -18.23 14.45 9.37
C GLU A 189 -16.90 15.27 9.39
N LEU A 190 -15.77 14.70 8.95
CA LEU A 190 -14.38 15.15 9.20
C LEU A 190 -13.91 16.52 8.75
N LEU A 191 -14.81 17.37 8.34
CA LEU A 191 -14.54 18.78 8.33
C LEU A 191 -15.42 19.40 9.41
N PRO A 192 -14.90 19.51 10.66
CA PRO A 192 -15.38 20.49 11.63
C PRO A 192 -14.95 21.86 11.12
N LEU A 193 -15.49 22.17 9.96
CA LEU A 193 -15.52 23.43 9.31
C LEU A 193 -16.84 24.00 9.85
N THR A 194 -16.84 24.44 11.12
CA THR A 194 -17.95 25.17 11.72
C THR A 194 -17.96 26.59 11.19
N LEU A 195 -19.03 26.98 10.48
CA LEU A 195 -19.38 28.38 10.31
C LEU A 195 -19.75 28.91 11.71
N ALA A 196 -18.97 29.85 12.22
CA ALA A 196 -19.47 30.69 13.31
C ALA A 196 -20.41 31.69 12.63
N ASN A 197 -21.68 31.64 13.02
CA ASN A 197 -22.63 32.73 12.78
C ASN A 197 -22.09 34.05 13.36
#